data_AF-K0J4A6-F1
#
_entry.id   AF-K0J4A6-F1
#
_cell.length_a   1.000
_cell.length_b   1.000
_cell.length_c   1.000
_cell.angle_alpha   90.00
_cell.angle_beta   90.00
_cell.angle_gamma   90.00
#
_symmetry.space_group_name_H-M   'P 1'
#
loop_
_entity.id
_entity.type
_entity.pdbx_description
1 polymer ?
#
loop_
_entity_poly.entity_id
_entity_poly.type
_entity_poly.pdbx_seq_one_letter_code
_entity_poly.pdbx_strand_id
1 'polypeptide(L)'
;MERNNALANKQSINQFIFDPSKGSYKQMLSVNLSIPVPADSVLISKIQLEELKKSQLQGVYWTMKDVQIHTNKKSEWIKENILYPTRFRKMLDSENGGFVYYPKSKGQTWSFQATKMAQFLDDNFDKIFA
;
A
#
# COMPACT_ATOMS: atom_id res chain seq x y z
N MET A 1 -13.06 -36.58 40.87
CA MET A 1 -14.09 -35.59 40.52
C MET A 1 -13.47 -34.22 40.71
N GLU A 2 -13.14 -33.60 39.58
CA GLU A 2 -12.54 -32.26 39.49
C GLU A 2 -13.50 -31.18 40.03
N ARG A 3 -12.93 -30.09 40.56
CA ARG A 3 -13.24 -28.71 40.14
C ARG A 3 -12.31 -27.69 40.81
N ASN A 4 -11.24 -27.40 40.06
CA ASN A 4 -10.81 -26.09 39.60
C ASN A 4 -10.38 -25.01 40.61
N ASN A 5 -9.05 -24.87 40.66
CA ASN A 5 -8.28 -23.67 40.97
C ASN A 5 -8.91 -22.37 40.45
N ALA A 6 -9.27 -21.47 41.37
CA ALA A 6 -9.32 -20.03 41.09
C ALA A 6 -7.98 -19.43 41.57
N LEU A 7 -6.98 -19.48 40.68
CA LEU A 7 -5.71 -18.79 40.86
C LEU A 7 -5.94 -17.28 40.89
N ALA A 8 -5.26 -16.64 41.83
CA ALA A 8 -5.29 -15.23 42.12
C ALA A 8 -5.00 -14.37 40.87
N ASN A 9 -5.92 -13.47 40.51
CA ASN A 9 -5.61 -12.34 39.65
C ASN A 9 -5.00 -11.21 40.52
N LYS A 10 -3.77 -11.44 41.00
CA LYS A 10 -2.89 -10.38 41.51
C LYS A 10 -1.99 -9.98 40.36
N GLN A 11 -2.15 -8.78 39.79
CA GLN A 11 -1.05 -7.99 39.21
C GLN A 11 -1.56 -6.67 38.62
N SER A 12 -1.81 -5.71 39.52
CA SER A 12 -1.55 -4.30 39.22
C SER A 12 -0.59 -3.79 40.29
N ILE A 13 0.65 -3.48 39.90
CA ILE A 13 1.63 -2.88 40.83
C ILE A 13 1.30 -1.40 40.90
N ASN A 14 1.02 -0.91 42.11
CA ASN A 14 0.72 0.47 42.38
C ASN A 14 1.94 1.07 43.12
N GLN A 15 2.72 1.90 42.44
CA GLN A 15 3.93 2.50 43.01
C GLN A 15 3.72 4.00 43.21
N PHE A 16 3.85 4.46 44.45
CA PHE A 16 3.92 5.89 44.77
C PHE A 16 5.38 6.33 44.71
N ILE A 17 5.66 7.35 43.90
CA ILE A 17 6.99 7.95 43.73
C ILE A 17 6.88 9.41 44.18
N PHE A 18 7.63 9.78 45.21
CA PHE A 18 7.69 11.17 45.66
C PHE A 18 8.46 12.04 44.63
N ASP A 19 7.88 13.16 44.23
CA ASP A 19 8.50 14.19 43.39
C ASP A 19 8.95 15.38 44.27
N PRO A 20 10.24 15.44 44.66
CA PRO A 20 10.75 16.46 45.55
C PRO A 20 10.77 17.86 44.93
N SER A 21 10.75 17.98 43.60
CA SER A 21 10.73 19.28 42.91
C SER A 21 9.39 20.00 43.01
N LYS A 22 8.31 19.25 43.28
CA LYS A 22 6.92 19.75 43.36
C LYS A 22 6.28 19.48 44.72
N GLY A 23 7.00 18.88 45.67
CA GLY A 23 6.47 18.50 46.99
C GLY A 23 5.25 17.58 46.92
N SER A 24 5.15 16.73 45.90
CA SER A 24 3.95 15.91 45.64
C SER A 24 4.29 14.45 45.37
N TYR A 25 3.31 13.55 45.49
CA TYR A 25 3.46 12.14 45.15
C TYR A 25 2.86 11.86 43.76
N LYS A 26 3.58 11.10 42.95
CA LYS A 26 3.10 10.55 41.68
C LYS A 26 2.73 9.09 41.87
N GLN A 27 1.58 8.70 41.35
CA GLN A 27 1.14 7.31 41.36
C GLN A 27 1.38 6.72 39.97
N MET A 28 2.09 5.59 39.90
CA MET A 28 2.28 4.82 38.68
C MET A 28 1.58 3.47 38.83
N LEU A 29 0.67 3.19 37.89
CA LEU A 29 -0.13 1.98 37.90
C LEU A 29 0.12 1.21 36.60
N SER A 30 0.53 -0.05 36.72
CA SER A 30 0.54 -0.99 35.59
C SER A 30 -0.72 -1.84 35.68
N VAL A 31 -1.69 -1.62 34.78
CA VAL A 31 -2.96 -2.36 34.76
C VAL A 31 -2.93 -3.36 33.61
N ASN A 32 -3.35 -4.59 33.87
CA ASN A 32 -3.70 -5.54 32.82
C ASN A 32 -5.18 -5.36 32.47
N LEU A 33 -5.45 -4.69 31.34
CA LEU A 33 -6.80 -4.48 30.82
C LEU A 33 -7.05 -5.42 29.64
N SER A 34 -8.12 -6.22 29.72
CA SER A 34 -8.56 -7.08 28.61
C SER A 34 -9.72 -6.40 27.89
N ILE A 35 -9.46 -5.79 26.73
CA ILE A 35 -10.49 -5.21 25.87
C ILE A 35 -10.91 -6.28 24.84
N PRO A 36 -12.17 -6.72 24.82
CA PRO A 36 -12.62 -7.69 23.83
C PRO A 36 -12.61 -7.05 22.45
N VAL A 37 -12.05 -7.77 21.48
CA VAL A 37 -12.11 -7.40 20.07
C VAL A 37 -13.54 -7.67 19.58
N PRO A 38 -14.23 -6.70 18.94
CA PRO A 38 -15.55 -6.90 18.35
C PRO A 38 -15.60 -8.15 17.46
N ALA A 39 -16.69 -8.91 17.50
CA ALA A 39 -16.82 -10.20 16.82
C ALA A 39 -16.67 -10.12 15.29
N ASP A 40 -16.84 -8.94 14.73
CA ASP A 40 -16.71 -8.59 13.31
C ASP A 40 -15.35 -7.98 12.95
N SER A 41 -14.40 -7.95 13.89
CA SER A 41 -13.09 -7.33 13.69
C SER A 41 -11.94 -8.31 13.91
N VAL A 42 -10.87 -8.13 13.11
CA VAL A 42 -9.64 -8.94 13.19
C VAL A 42 -8.45 -8.01 13.38
N LEU A 43 -7.57 -8.36 14.33
CA LEU A 43 -6.30 -7.69 14.53
C LEU A 43 -5.30 -8.12 13.46
N ILE A 44 -4.78 -7.15 12.72
CA ILE A 44 -3.71 -7.36 11.73
C ILE A 44 -2.54 -6.42 12.01
N SER A 45 -1.34 -6.83 11.60
CA SER A 45 -0.15 -5.96 11.75
C SER A 45 -0.23 -4.76 10.80
N LYS A 46 0.42 -3.65 11.17
CA LYS A 46 0.46 -2.43 10.33
C LYS A 46 1.07 -2.71 8.95
N ILE A 47 2.09 -3.56 8.88
CA ILE A 47 2.73 -3.96 7.60
C ILE A 47 1.70 -4.69 6.71
N GLN A 48 0.97 -5.64 7.30
CA GLN A 48 -0.04 -6.42 6.60
C GLN A 48 -1.26 -5.58 6.18
N LEU A 49 -1.66 -4.57 6.96
CA LEU A 49 -2.69 -3.59 6.57
C LEU A 49 -2.26 -2.79 5.34
N GLU A 50 -1.01 -2.32 5.29
CA GLU A 50 -0.49 -1.56 4.17
C GLU A 50 -0.32 -2.42 2.91
N GLU A 51 0.07 -3.69 3.07
CA GLU A 51 0.09 -4.66 1.97
C GLU A 51 -1.31 -4.97 1.43
N LEU A 52 -2.30 -5.17 2.31
CA LEU A 52 -3.69 -5.39 1.92
C LEU A 52 -4.29 -4.17 1.21
N LYS A 53 -3.98 -2.94 1.66
CA LYS A 53 -4.36 -1.71 0.94
C LYS A 53 -3.69 -1.63 -0.43
N LYS A 54 -2.40 -1.97 -0.51
CA LYS A 54 -1.66 -2.02 -1.79
C LYS A 54 -2.22 -3.08 -2.73
N SER A 55 -2.67 -4.23 -2.22
CA SER A 55 -3.24 -5.31 -3.03
C SER A 55 -4.65 -4.99 -3.52
N GLN A 56 -5.45 -4.22 -2.76
CA GLN A 56 -6.76 -3.73 -3.21
C GLN A 56 -6.66 -2.74 -4.39
N LEU A 57 -5.51 -2.07 -4.55
CA LEU A 57 -5.22 -1.18 -5.68
C LEU A 57 -4.56 -1.94 -6.87
N GLN A 58 -4.27 -3.23 -6.71
CA GLN A 58 -3.69 -4.06 -7.77
C GLN A 58 -4.81 -4.70 -8.60
N GLY A 59 -4.77 -4.49 -9.91
CA GLY A 59 -5.68 -5.13 -10.87
C GLY A 59 -6.43 -4.17 -11.78
N VAL A 60 -6.31 -2.85 -11.60
CA VAL A 60 -6.80 -1.89 -12.58
C VAL A 60 -5.84 -1.82 -13.74
N TYR A 61 -6.31 -2.24 -14.91
CA TYR A 61 -5.61 -2.10 -16.16
C TYR A 61 -6.18 -0.92 -16.94
N TRP A 62 -5.30 -0.06 -17.40
CA TRP A 62 -5.63 0.97 -18.37
C TRP A 62 -5.56 0.40 -19.78
N THR A 63 -6.43 0.90 -20.63
CA THR A 63 -6.38 0.76 -22.08
C THR A 63 -5.64 1.95 -22.69
N MET A 64 -5.39 1.89 -24.00
CA MET A 64 -4.83 3.05 -24.72
C MET A 64 -5.67 4.31 -24.55
N LYS A 65 -7.00 4.19 -24.47
CA LYS A 65 -7.90 5.34 -24.29
C LYS A 65 -7.70 6.00 -22.93
N ASP A 66 -7.51 5.20 -21.88
CA ASP A 66 -7.30 5.73 -20.53
C ASP A 66 -5.98 6.52 -20.48
N VAL A 67 -4.91 5.98 -21.08
CA VAL A 67 -3.62 6.69 -21.18
C VAL A 67 -3.77 8.00 -21.98
N GLN A 68 -4.60 8.04 -23.04
CA GLN A 68 -4.89 9.28 -23.76
C GLN A 68 -5.58 10.32 -22.88
N ILE A 69 -6.55 9.92 -22.06
CA ILE A 69 -7.26 10.81 -21.14
C ILE A 69 -6.28 11.39 -20.12
N HIS A 70 -5.40 10.55 -19.55
CA HIS A 70 -4.45 10.97 -18.52
C HIS A 70 -3.32 11.85 -19.07
N THR A 71 -2.86 11.63 -20.31
CA THR A 71 -1.78 12.42 -20.91
C THR A 71 -2.29 13.60 -21.73
N ASN A 72 -3.59 13.65 -22.05
CA ASN A 72 -4.20 14.57 -23.00
C ASN A 72 -3.49 14.58 -24.37
N LYS A 73 -3.02 13.41 -24.82
CA LYS A 73 -2.29 13.21 -26.08
C LYS A 73 -2.96 12.12 -26.92
N LYS A 74 -2.76 12.19 -28.24
CA LYS A 74 -3.28 11.18 -29.18
C LYS A 74 -2.49 9.86 -29.09
N SER A 75 -3.09 8.76 -29.51
CA SER A 75 -2.47 7.42 -29.50
C SER A 75 -1.15 7.39 -30.26
N GLU A 76 -1.07 8.09 -31.39
CA GLU A 76 0.11 8.13 -32.25
C GLU A 76 1.27 8.77 -31.50
N TRP A 77 1.01 9.90 -30.84
CA TRP A 77 2.01 10.60 -30.04
C TRP A 77 2.49 9.77 -28.84
N ILE A 78 1.57 9.10 -28.13
CA ILE A 78 1.91 8.22 -26.99
C ILE A 78 2.79 7.06 -27.46
N LYS A 79 2.47 6.46 -28.61
CA LYS A 79 3.30 5.40 -29.18
C LYS A 79 4.70 5.89 -29.50
N GLU A 80 4.82 7.05 -30.16
CA GLU A 80 6.10 7.59 -30.61
C GLU A 80 6.97 8.14 -29.48
N ASN A 81 6.37 8.72 -28.43
CA ASN A 81 7.11 9.44 -27.38
C ASN A 81 7.23 8.66 -26.07
N ILE A 82 6.37 7.66 -25.86
CA ILE A 82 6.33 6.89 -24.61
C ILE A 82 6.59 5.40 -24.88
N LEU A 83 5.88 4.78 -25.83
CA LEU A 83 5.86 3.30 -25.93
C LEU A 83 6.94 2.70 -26.84
N TYR A 84 7.30 3.38 -27.93
CA TYR A 84 8.31 2.92 -28.89
C TYR A 84 9.73 3.44 -28.68
N PRO A 85 9.99 4.57 -28.00
CA PRO A 85 11.36 4.98 -27.70
C PRO A 85 12.11 3.85 -27.00
N THR A 86 13.24 3.45 -27.57
CA THR A 86 14.02 2.29 -27.09
C THR A 86 14.43 2.43 -25.62
N ARG A 87 14.59 3.68 -25.16
CA ARG A 87 14.85 4.04 -23.76
C ARG A 87 13.74 3.62 -22.79
N PHE A 88 12.48 3.77 -23.20
CA PHE A 88 11.32 3.47 -22.36
C PHE A 88 10.79 2.07 -22.63
N ARG A 89 10.78 1.64 -23.90
CA ARG A 89 10.27 0.32 -24.30
C ARG A 89 10.87 -0.83 -23.48
N LYS A 90 12.17 -0.82 -23.20
CA LYS A 90 12.82 -1.87 -22.39
C LYS A 90 12.28 -1.95 -20.95
N MET A 91 11.88 -0.82 -20.39
CA MET A 91 11.31 -0.74 -19.03
C MET A 91 9.80 -0.98 -19.01
N LEU A 92 9.11 -0.59 -20.09
CA LEU A 92 7.66 -0.69 -20.20
C LEU A 92 7.20 -2.10 -20.62
N ASP A 93 7.92 -2.76 -21.52
CA ASP A 93 7.52 -4.02 -22.12
C ASP A 93 7.42 -5.16 -21.09
N SER A 94 6.23 -5.77 -20.99
CA SER A 94 5.95 -6.91 -20.11
C SER A 94 6.88 -8.10 -20.35
N GLU A 95 7.40 -8.28 -21.58
CA GLU A 95 8.34 -9.36 -21.88
C GLU A 95 9.70 -9.16 -21.22
N ASN A 96 10.04 -7.91 -20.88
CA ASN A 96 11.26 -7.54 -20.16
C ASN A 96 11.01 -7.31 -18.66
N GLY A 97 9.85 -7.73 -18.13
CA GLY A 97 9.45 -7.49 -16.74
C GLY A 97 8.79 -6.12 -16.49
N GLY A 98 8.45 -5.41 -17.56
CA GLY A 98 7.71 -4.15 -17.52
C GLY A 98 6.22 -4.33 -17.21
N PHE A 99 5.45 -3.26 -17.40
CA PHE A 99 4.06 -3.16 -16.97
C PHE A 99 3.09 -2.74 -18.09
N VAL A 100 3.56 -2.87 -19.34
CA VAL A 100 2.81 -2.58 -20.56
C VAL A 100 2.81 -3.81 -21.46
N TYR A 101 1.61 -4.25 -21.83
CA TYR A 101 1.41 -5.31 -22.80
C TYR A 101 1.28 -4.73 -24.21
N TYR A 102 2.17 -5.16 -25.10
CA TYR A 102 2.21 -4.77 -26.50
C TYR A 102 1.44 -5.81 -27.34
N PRO A 103 0.35 -5.43 -28.02
CA PRO A 103 -0.41 -6.37 -28.84
C PRO A 103 0.41 -6.78 -30.08
N LYS A 104 0.56 -8.09 -30.31
CA LYS A 104 1.34 -8.67 -31.42
C LYS A 104 0.45 -9.25 -32.52
N SER A 105 -0.78 -9.63 -32.18
CA SER A 105 -1.73 -10.29 -33.09
C SER A 105 -3.04 -9.52 -33.20
N LYS A 106 -3.74 -9.68 -34.34
CA LYS A 106 -5.10 -9.13 -34.53
C LYS A 106 -6.03 -9.70 -33.47
N GLY A 107 -6.61 -8.83 -32.63
CA GLY A 107 -7.50 -9.19 -31.53
C GLY A 107 -6.93 -8.86 -30.14
N GLN A 108 -5.63 -8.60 -30.03
CA GLN A 108 -5.02 -8.15 -28.79
C GLN A 108 -5.12 -6.63 -28.65
N THR A 109 -5.38 -6.16 -27.42
CA THR A 109 -5.45 -4.75 -27.07
C THR A 109 -4.31 -4.37 -26.14
N TRP A 110 -3.96 -3.08 -26.16
CA TRP A 110 -2.98 -2.54 -25.21
C TRP A 110 -3.52 -2.63 -23.78
N SER A 111 -2.70 -3.14 -22.88
CA SER A 111 -3.00 -3.20 -21.45
C SER A 111 -1.85 -2.62 -20.66
N PHE A 112 -2.15 -1.68 -19.78
CA PHE A 112 -1.16 -0.99 -18.94
C PHE A 112 -1.54 -1.22 -17.48
N GLN A 113 -0.60 -1.59 -16.63
CA GLN A 113 -0.88 -1.60 -15.19
C GLN A 113 -1.02 -0.16 -14.71
N ALA A 114 -2.23 0.26 -14.35
CA ALA A 114 -2.57 1.67 -14.11
C ALA A 114 -1.61 2.33 -13.10
N THR A 115 -1.39 1.70 -11.95
CA THR A 115 -0.55 2.22 -10.88
C THR A 115 0.89 2.47 -11.33
N LYS A 116 1.48 1.51 -12.06
CA LYS A 116 2.87 1.62 -12.52
C LYS A 116 3.01 2.60 -13.68
N MET A 117 2.03 2.63 -14.58
CA MET A 117 2.01 3.57 -15.69
C MET A 117 1.87 5.01 -15.20
N ALA A 118 0.98 5.27 -14.23
CA ALA A 118 0.85 6.58 -13.60
C ALA A 118 2.19 7.05 -12.99
N GLN A 119 2.80 6.21 -12.15
CA GLN A 119 4.09 6.52 -11.55
C GLN A 119 5.18 6.80 -12.60
N PHE A 120 5.23 6.00 -13.67
CA PHE A 120 6.19 6.20 -14.75
C PHE A 120 6.01 7.54 -15.48
N LEU A 121 4.77 7.97 -15.71
CA LEU A 121 4.46 9.25 -16.34
C LEU A 121 4.93 10.41 -15.46
N ASP A 122 4.73 10.32 -14.14
CA ASP A 122 5.19 11.32 -13.18
C ASP A 122 6.72 11.38 -13.13
N ASP A 123 7.39 10.22 -12.99
CA ASP A 123 8.85 10.14 -12.87
C ASP A 123 9.61 10.57 -14.14
N ASN A 124 8.97 10.45 -15.31
CA ASN A 124 9.56 10.79 -16.60
C ASN A 124 8.89 11.99 -17.26
N PHE A 125 8.12 12.78 -16.51
CA PHE A 125 7.40 13.93 -17.02
C PHE A 125 8.32 14.85 -17.84
N ASP A 126 9.48 15.22 -17.29
CA ASP A 126 10.46 16.07 -17.98
C ASP A 126 10.96 15.46 -19.29
N LYS A 127 11.12 14.14 -19.36
CA LYS A 127 11.64 13.46 -20.57
C LYS A 127 10.57 13.23 -21.63
N ILE A 128 9.30 13.24 -21.21
CA ILE A 128 8.12 13.03 -22.07
C ILE A 128 7.64 14.38 -22.63
N PHE A 129 7.79 15.47 -21.87
CA PHE A 129 7.26 16.79 -22.21
C PHE A 129 8.31 17.90 -22.42
N ALA A 130 9.62 17.62 -22.31
CA ALA A 130 10.68 18.52 -22.79
C ALA A 130 10.84 18.47 -24.32
#